data_AF-A0A8J7T2L0-F1
#
_entry.id   AF-A0A8J7T2L0-F1
#
_cell.length_a   1.000
_cell.length_b   1.000
_cell.length_c   1.000
_cell.angle_alpha   90.00
_cell.angle_beta   90.00
_cell.angle_gamma   90.00
#
_symmetry.space_group_name_H-M   'P 1'
#
loop_
_entity.id
_entity.type
_entity.pdbx_description
1 polymer ?
#
loop_
_entity_poly.entity_id
_entity_poly.type
_entity_poly.pdbx_seq_one_letter_code
_entity_poly.pdbx_strand_id
1 'polypeptide(L)'
;EWSTLPLSGLFVQMLDRLAVSSRAGLPSAEALEGTTWTAAEVLDGFGRLGRADALPGVPGPDLAAGRLGPTLQPGLYTSEDRRYALNVIRPDTTLAPAVWPDRIRVEGLTVSAETRLTGALLTLALALAALDVLASLAISGKLGLGALRRHGTGARRAGTAAAVALAAALALLAPGAPRAQGTGEAAPVPAAPAADAATPALDPEAEAFAIAATREVALAHVRTGNPQVDDVAQAGLTGLSEVLFNRTSVEPGEPMAVDLETDELAFFPFLYWPVTPDQPIPSSDAYAKLNTYLRNGGLILFDTRDADLAAPGAETQNRRKLQQLARPLDIPPLEPIPPDHVLTRTFYLVQDFPGRYAGRDLWVEAAPPDAELAEGMPFRNLNDGVTPVVIGANDWAAAWAVDGQGIPRFPVGRGYAGERQRELAYRFGVNLIMNVLTGNYKSDQVHVPALLERLGQ
;
A
#
# COMPACT_ATOMS: atom_id res chain seq x y z
N GLU A 1 -31.65 32.97 -12.49
CA GLU A 1 -30.28 33.51 -12.65
C GLU A 1 -29.37 32.71 -11.73
N TRP A 2 -28.30 32.10 -12.25
CA TRP A 2 -27.45 31.20 -11.45
C TRP A 2 -26.35 32.02 -10.76
N SER A 3 -26.24 31.86 -9.44
CA SER A 3 -25.23 32.54 -8.64
C SER A 3 -23.85 31.97 -8.92
N THR A 4 -22.89 32.83 -9.28
CA THR A 4 -21.48 32.46 -9.50
C THR A 4 -20.71 32.31 -8.19
N LEU A 5 -21.38 32.34 -7.02
CA LEU A 5 -20.76 32.24 -5.70
C LEU A 5 -19.87 31.00 -5.53
N PRO A 6 -20.26 29.77 -5.97
CA PRO A 6 -19.42 28.58 -5.82
C PRO A 6 -18.13 28.62 -6.68
N LEU A 7 -18.15 29.41 -7.76
CA LEU A 7 -17.00 29.65 -8.63
C LEU A 7 -16.17 30.86 -8.17
N SER A 8 -16.64 31.59 -7.17
CA SER A 8 -15.95 32.75 -6.62
C SER A 8 -15.02 32.34 -5.48
N GLY A 9 -13.87 33.02 -5.37
CA GLY A 9 -12.98 32.87 -4.22
C GLY A 9 -13.63 33.22 -2.87
N LEU A 10 -14.82 33.84 -2.89
CA LEU A 10 -15.58 34.21 -1.71
C LEU A 10 -16.19 32.99 -1.00
N PHE A 11 -16.54 31.93 -1.74
CA PHE A 11 -17.03 30.67 -1.15
C PHE A 11 -15.94 29.97 -0.32
N VAL A 12 -14.71 29.91 -0.86
CA VAL A 12 -13.55 29.39 -0.13
C VAL A 12 -13.28 30.22 1.13
N GLN A 13 -13.38 31.55 1.04
CA GLN A 13 -13.23 32.43 2.21
C GLN A 13 -14.34 32.24 3.26
N MET A 14 -15.56 31.90 2.85
CA MET A 14 -16.65 31.56 3.77
C MET A 14 -16.41 30.22 4.47
N LEU A 15 -15.94 29.20 3.75
CA LEU A 15 -15.56 27.91 4.32
C LEU A 15 -14.38 28.04 5.29
N ASP A 16 -13.36 28.83 4.95
CA ASP A 16 -12.26 29.13 5.86
C ASP A 16 -12.76 29.82 7.13
N ARG A 17 -13.67 30.79 7.02
CA ARG A 17 -14.26 31.45 8.19
C ARG A 17 -15.11 30.51 9.06
N LEU A 18 -15.85 29.58 8.45
CA LEU A 18 -16.62 28.56 9.16
C LEU A 18 -15.72 27.53 9.85
N ALA A 19 -14.65 27.08 9.19
CA ALA A 19 -13.66 26.17 9.76
C ALA A 19 -12.85 26.82 10.89
N VAL A 20 -12.59 28.13 10.81
CA VAL A 20 -11.99 28.90 11.92
C VAL A 20 -13.00 29.09 13.05
N SER A 21 -14.29 29.27 12.75
CA SER A 21 -15.36 29.43 13.75
C SER A 21 -15.74 28.14 14.48
N SER A 22 -15.52 26.97 13.88
CA SER A 22 -15.79 25.65 14.51
C SER A 22 -14.65 25.16 15.41
N ARG A 23 -13.48 25.81 15.37
CA ARG A 23 -12.48 25.65 16.42
C ARG A 23 -13.01 26.36 17.66
N ALA A 24 -13.63 25.60 18.55
CA ALA A 24 -13.70 26.00 19.95
C ALA A 24 -12.26 26.31 20.38
N GLY A 25 -11.97 27.60 20.56
CA GLY A 25 -10.65 28.05 20.97
C GLY A 25 -10.26 27.36 22.28
N LEU A 26 -8.96 27.27 22.53
CA LEU A 26 -8.42 26.83 23.82
C LEU A 26 -9.21 27.53 24.93
N PRO A 27 -9.95 26.79 25.79
CA PRO A 27 -10.58 27.43 26.94
C PRO A 27 -9.49 28.14 27.73
N SER A 28 -9.69 29.42 28.02
CA SER A 28 -8.72 30.21 28.78
C SER A 28 -8.48 29.55 30.14
N ALA A 29 -7.29 29.76 30.72
CA ALA A 29 -6.96 29.21 32.04
C ALA A 29 -8.01 29.60 33.10
N GLU A 30 -8.58 30.81 32.99
CA GLU A 30 -9.69 31.30 33.83
C GLU A 30 -10.99 30.49 33.63
N ALA A 31 -11.29 30.06 32.40
CA ALA A 31 -12.49 29.26 32.08
C ALA A 31 -12.39 27.78 32.50
N LEU A 32 -11.21 27.34 32.92
CA LEU A 32 -10.94 26.01 33.46
C LEU A 32 -10.76 26.02 34.98
N GLU A 33 -10.72 27.19 35.62
CA GLU A 33 -10.56 27.32 37.06
C GLU A 33 -11.74 26.71 37.82
N GLY A 34 -11.46 25.94 38.87
CA GLY A 34 -12.49 25.23 39.66
C GLY A 34 -13.15 24.02 38.98
N THR A 35 -12.71 23.65 37.76
CA THR A 35 -13.22 22.45 37.06
C THR A 35 -12.33 21.23 37.28
N THR A 36 -12.92 20.03 37.18
CA THR A 36 -12.20 18.75 37.20
C THR A 36 -12.54 17.97 35.94
N TRP A 37 -11.51 17.39 35.31
CA TRP A 37 -11.59 16.71 34.03
C TRP A 37 -11.18 15.24 34.17
N THR A 38 -11.93 14.34 33.56
CA THR A 38 -11.61 12.91 33.52
C THR A 38 -10.95 12.56 32.21
N ALA A 39 -9.88 11.77 32.25
CA ALA A 39 -9.24 11.25 31.04
C ALA A 39 -10.11 10.15 30.43
N ALA A 40 -10.63 10.36 29.22
CA ALA A 40 -11.36 9.33 28.48
C ALA A 40 -10.37 8.40 27.75
N GLU A 41 -9.40 8.99 27.06
CA GLU A 41 -8.35 8.27 26.34
C GLU A 41 -7.00 8.96 26.55
N VAL A 42 -5.95 8.19 26.74
CA VAL A 42 -4.57 8.70 26.89
C VAL A 42 -3.64 8.00 25.92
N LEU A 43 -2.65 8.74 25.46
CA LEU A 43 -1.60 8.26 24.57
C LEU A 43 -0.41 7.77 25.41
N ASP A 44 0.01 6.52 25.20
CA ASP A 44 1.17 5.95 25.88
C ASP A 44 2.51 6.43 25.26
N GLY A 45 3.63 6.02 25.88
CA GLY A 45 4.98 6.36 25.39
C GLY A 45 5.36 5.78 24.03
N PHE A 46 4.54 4.88 23.48
CA PHE A 46 4.68 4.31 22.14
C PHE A 46 3.71 4.93 21.13
N GLY A 47 2.93 5.94 21.53
CA GLY A 47 1.97 6.59 20.66
C GLY A 47 0.67 5.81 20.46
N ARG A 48 0.33 4.87 21.35
CA ARG A 48 -0.95 4.14 21.30
C ARG A 48 -1.98 4.79 22.21
N LEU A 49 -3.19 4.98 21.70
CA LEU A 49 -4.35 5.44 22.48
C LEU A 49 -4.94 4.29 23.28
N GLY A 50 -5.18 4.50 24.57
CA GLY A 50 -5.84 3.55 25.46
C GLY A 50 -6.86 4.24 26.36
N ARG A 51 -7.88 3.50 26.81
CA ARG A 51 -8.86 4.01 27.76
C ARG A 51 -8.23 4.31 29.12
N ALA A 52 -8.66 5.41 29.72
CA ALA A 52 -8.09 5.96 30.95
C ALA A 52 -9.09 6.04 32.11
N ASP A 53 -10.15 5.23 32.08
CA ASP A 53 -11.26 5.27 33.05
C ASP A 53 -10.82 5.10 34.52
N ALA A 54 -9.63 4.53 34.76
CA ALA A 54 -9.05 4.33 36.08
C ALA A 54 -8.11 5.46 36.56
N LEU A 55 -7.86 6.48 35.73
CA LEU A 55 -7.00 7.61 36.11
C LEU A 55 -7.77 8.61 36.99
N PRO A 56 -7.09 9.23 37.97
CA PRO A 56 -7.70 10.29 38.76
C PRO A 56 -8.06 11.49 37.87
N GLY A 57 -9.12 12.21 38.26
CA GLY A 57 -9.48 13.46 37.61
C GLY A 57 -8.36 14.50 37.73
N VAL A 58 -8.20 15.29 36.68
CA VAL A 58 -7.20 16.34 36.54
C VAL A 58 -7.86 17.71 36.76
N PRO A 59 -7.32 18.59 37.61
CA PRO A 59 -7.78 19.97 37.73
C PRO A 59 -7.65 20.73 36.40
N GLY A 60 -8.67 21.51 36.05
CA GLY A 60 -8.68 22.33 34.84
C GLY A 60 -7.45 23.26 34.67
N PRO A 61 -6.91 23.89 35.74
CA PRO A 61 -5.68 24.68 35.63
C PRO A 61 -4.45 23.87 35.17
N ASP A 62 -4.34 22.60 35.58
CA ASP A 62 -3.24 21.73 35.17
C ASP A 62 -3.39 21.34 33.69
N LEU A 63 -4.62 21.09 33.26
CA LEU A 63 -4.97 20.81 31.86
C LEU A 63 -4.68 22.03 30.94
N ALA A 64 -4.94 23.25 31.44
CA ALA A 64 -4.63 24.50 30.77
C ALA A 64 -3.13 24.75 30.63
N ALA A 65 -2.37 24.48 31.70
CA ALA A 65 -0.91 24.56 31.65
C ALA A 65 -0.33 23.55 30.64
N GLY A 66 -0.96 22.38 30.53
CA GLY A 66 -0.69 21.35 29.55
C GLY A 66 0.76 20.84 29.59
N ARG A 67 1.34 20.81 30.80
CA ARG A 67 2.67 20.25 31.05
C ARG A 67 2.55 18.73 31.17
N LEU A 68 2.92 18.03 30.11
CA LEU A 68 2.82 16.58 30.05
C LEU A 68 3.76 15.91 31.06
N GLY A 69 3.30 14.82 31.65
CA GLY A 69 4.04 14.06 32.64
C GLY A 69 3.28 12.81 33.10
N PRO A 70 3.80 12.06 34.09
CA PRO A 70 3.16 10.84 34.57
C PRO A 70 1.76 11.10 35.16
N THR A 71 1.51 12.32 35.64
CA THR A 71 0.25 12.76 36.24
C THR A 71 -0.69 13.45 35.25
N LEU A 72 -0.20 13.85 34.07
CA LEU A 72 -0.98 14.52 33.02
C LEU A 72 -0.52 14.02 31.66
N GLN A 73 -1.22 13.01 31.14
CA GLN A 73 -0.85 12.34 29.90
C GLN A 73 -1.54 13.01 28.70
N PRO A 74 -0.89 13.06 27.53
CA PRO A 74 -1.55 13.53 26.31
C PRO A 74 -2.74 12.62 25.98
N GLY A 75 -3.84 13.18 25.49
CA GLY A 75 -5.09 12.43 25.35
C GLY A 75 -6.35 13.27 25.27
N LEU A 76 -7.51 12.61 25.32
CA LEU A 76 -8.83 13.22 25.33
C LEU A 76 -9.39 13.28 26.76
N TYR A 77 -9.74 14.48 27.20
CA TYR A 77 -10.30 14.77 28.51
C TYR A 77 -11.74 15.24 28.37
N THR A 78 -12.59 14.83 29.31
CA THR A 78 -14.00 15.21 29.36
C THR A 78 -14.36 15.83 30.71
N SER A 79 -15.31 16.77 30.70
CA SER A 79 -15.92 17.35 31.89
C SER A 79 -17.32 17.80 31.53
N GLU A 80 -18.35 17.21 32.14
CA GLU A 80 -19.76 17.40 31.75
C GLU A 80 -19.96 17.17 30.23
N ASP A 81 -20.47 18.15 29.50
CA ASP A 81 -20.68 18.09 28.04
C ASP A 81 -19.48 18.59 27.22
N ARG A 82 -18.34 18.88 27.88
CA ARG A 82 -17.16 19.46 27.25
C ARG A 82 -16.09 18.39 27.01
N ARG A 83 -15.43 18.47 25.85
CA ARG A 83 -14.28 17.64 25.48
C ARG A 83 -13.07 18.51 25.17
N TYR A 84 -11.90 18.08 25.60
CA TYR A 84 -10.64 18.78 25.41
C TYR A 84 -9.55 17.79 25.00
N ALA A 85 -8.88 18.06 23.88
CA ALA A 85 -7.75 17.27 23.41
C ALA A 85 -6.44 17.91 23.89
N LEU A 86 -5.72 17.20 24.77
CA LEU A 86 -4.39 17.59 25.21
C LEU A 86 -3.34 16.95 24.27
N ASN A 87 -2.85 17.75 23.32
CA ASN A 87 -1.90 17.30 22.30
C ASN A 87 -0.45 17.25 22.82
N VAL A 88 0.35 16.34 22.27
CA VAL A 88 1.80 16.25 22.50
C VAL A 88 2.53 17.45 21.91
N ILE A 89 2.11 17.86 20.71
CA ILE A 89 2.71 18.92 19.92
C ILE A 89 1.74 20.08 19.85
N ARG A 90 2.25 21.29 20.07
CA ARG A 90 1.51 22.56 19.92
C ARG A 90 1.96 23.27 18.64
N PRO A 91 1.16 24.22 18.09
CA PRO A 91 1.53 24.94 16.87
C PRO A 91 2.87 25.67 16.93
N ASP A 92 3.33 26.04 18.12
CA ASP A 92 4.59 26.71 18.42
C ASP A 92 5.74 25.75 18.79
N THR A 93 5.51 24.43 18.77
CA THR A 93 6.53 23.44 19.13
C THR A 93 7.59 23.30 18.03
N THR A 94 8.83 23.64 18.35
CA THR A 94 9.98 23.41 17.48
C THR A 94 10.56 22.02 17.70
N LEU A 95 10.55 21.17 16.67
CA LEU A 95 11.19 19.86 16.70
C LEU A 95 12.71 20.02 16.54
N ALA A 96 13.47 19.81 17.62
CA ALA A 96 14.92 19.78 17.58
C ALA A 96 15.42 18.32 17.54
N PRO A 97 16.54 18.03 16.84
CA PRO A 97 17.17 16.71 16.90
C PRO A 97 17.48 16.30 18.34
N ALA A 98 17.14 15.05 18.69
CA ALA A 98 17.45 14.52 20.01
C ALA A 98 18.97 14.36 20.18
N VAL A 99 19.51 14.93 21.26
CA VAL A 99 20.91 14.76 21.66
C VAL A 99 20.99 13.59 22.64
N TRP A 100 21.49 12.45 22.16
CA TRP A 100 21.62 11.25 22.97
C TRP A 100 22.97 11.24 23.71
N PRO A 101 23.03 10.77 24.98
CA PRO A 101 24.29 10.60 25.69
C PRO A 101 25.20 9.59 24.98
N ASP A 102 26.53 9.77 25.03
CA ASP A 102 27.52 8.90 24.35
C ASP A 102 27.41 7.40 24.71
N ARG A 103 26.82 7.08 25.87
CA ARG A 103 26.55 5.70 26.32
C ARG A 103 25.38 5.02 25.59
N ILE A 104 24.53 5.80 24.93
CA ILE A 104 23.36 5.30 24.20
C ILE A 104 23.76 5.14 22.75
N ARG A 105 23.94 3.88 22.34
CA ARG A 105 24.10 3.56 20.93
C ARG A 105 22.75 3.78 20.26
N VAL A 106 22.65 4.87 19.51
CA VAL A 106 21.48 5.17 18.69
C VAL A 106 21.60 4.30 17.44
N GLU A 107 20.85 3.21 17.42
CA GLU A 107 20.69 2.38 16.23
C GLU A 107 19.52 2.97 15.43
N GLY A 108 19.83 3.58 14.29
CA GLY A 108 18.80 3.97 13.32
C GLY A 108 18.28 2.74 12.59
N LEU A 109 17.30 2.94 11.69
CA LEU A 109 16.89 1.96 10.68
C LEU A 109 17.99 1.78 9.61
N THR A 110 19.21 1.44 10.03
CA THR A 110 20.35 1.28 9.13
C THR A 110 20.56 -0.20 8.86
N VAL A 111 20.08 -0.66 7.71
CA VAL A 111 20.61 -1.85 7.05
C VAL A 111 22.09 -1.58 6.77
N SER A 112 22.97 -2.54 7.10
CA SER A 112 24.41 -2.44 6.82
C SER A 112 24.65 -2.05 5.37
N ALA A 113 25.28 -0.90 5.14
CA ALA A 113 25.60 -0.45 3.80
C ALA A 113 26.61 -1.40 3.16
N GLU A 114 26.20 -2.13 2.14
CA GLU A 114 27.09 -2.99 1.39
C GLU A 114 28.08 -2.17 0.54
N THR A 115 29.37 -2.43 0.70
CA THR A 115 30.40 -1.83 -0.15
C THR A 115 30.48 -2.56 -1.48
N ARG A 116 30.20 -1.88 -2.61
CA ARG A 116 30.37 -2.45 -3.95
C ARG A 116 31.86 -2.68 -4.27
N LEU A 117 32.37 -3.87 -3.96
CA LEU A 117 33.76 -4.27 -4.21
C LEU A 117 34.04 -4.65 -5.66
N THR A 118 33.01 -4.79 -6.50
CA THR A 118 33.11 -5.25 -7.89
C THR A 118 34.13 -4.44 -8.70
N GLY A 119 34.13 -3.11 -8.56
CA GLY A 119 35.11 -2.25 -9.24
C GLY A 119 36.54 -2.55 -8.81
N ALA A 120 36.80 -2.59 -7.49
CA ALA A 120 38.12 -2.85 -6.94
C ALA A 120 38.65 -4.25 -7.32
N LEU A 121 37.77 -5.26 -7.27
CA LEU A 121 38.12 -6.64 -7.64
C LEU A 121 38.38 -6.79 -9.14
N LEU A 122 37.62 -6.12 -10.01
CA LEU A 122 37.88 -6.10 -11.45
C LEU A 122 39.19 -5.39 -11.79
N THR A 123 39.49 -4.26 -11.13
CA THR A 123 40.79 -3.59 -11.29
C THR A 123 41.95 -4.49 -10.85
N LEU A 124 41.81 -5.20 -9.72
CA LEU A 124 42.80 -6.15 -9.25
C LEU A 124 43.00 -7.31 -10.24
N ALA A 125 41.91 -7.88 -10.76
CA ALA A 125 41.96 -8.95 -11.75
C ALA A 125 42.68 -8.53 -13.05
N LEU A 126 42.37 -7.33 -13.55
CA LEU A 126 43.04 -6.76 -14.73
C LEU A 126 44.54 -6.51 -14.48
N ALA A 127 44.90 -6.03 -13.29
CA ALA A 127 46.29 -5.81 -12.91
C ALA A 127 47.07 -7.14 -12.87
N LEU A 128 46.48 -8.20 -12.30
CA LEU A 128 47.09 -9.53 -12.27
C LEU A 128 47.26 -10.11 -13.69
N ALA A 129 46.25 -9.97 -14.55
CA ALA A 129 46.33 -10.43 -15.94
C ALA A 129 47.42 -9.68 -16.73
N ALA A 130 47.55 -8.36 -16.52
CA ALA A 130 48.63 -7.58 -17.14
C ALA A 130 50.02 -8.04 -16.66
N LEU A 131 50.14 -8.34 -15.37
CA LEU A 131 51.39 -8.82 -14.77
C LEU A 131 51.78 -10.21 -15.32
N ASP A 132 50.81 -11.10 -15.52
CA ASP A 132 51.02 -12.40 -16.16
C ASP A 132 51.47 -12.28 -17.62
N VAL A 133 50.88 -11.36 -18.39
CA VAL A 133 51.32 -11.05 -19.77
C VAL A 133 52.76 -10.54 -19.78
N LEU A 134 53.14 -9.65 -18.86
CA LEU A 134 54.52 -9.16 -18.73
C LEU A 134 55.48 -10.29 -18.35
N ALA A 135 55.11 -11.15 -17.40
CA ALA A 135 55.93 -12.30 -17.01
C ALA A 135 56.13 -13.28 -18.18
N SER A 136 55.06 -13.58 -18.92
CA SER A 136 55.08 -14.43 -20.11
C SER A 136 55.97 -13.87 -21.23
N LEU A 137 55.90 -12.56 -21.47
CA LEU A 137 56.75 -11.86 -22.43
C LEU A 137 58.23 -11.82 -21.99
N ALA A 138 58.51 -11.74 -20.69
CA ALA A 138 59.86 -11.79 -20.13
C ALA A 138 60.48 -13.18 -20.29
N ILE A 139 59.73 -14.24 -19.91
CA ILE A 139 60.16 -15.64 -20.06
C ILE A 139 60.37 -15.99 -21.54
N SER A 140 59.50 -15.49 -22.43
CA SER A 140 59.62 -15.69 -23.88
C SER A 140 60.73 -14.86 -24.54
N GLY A 141 61.49 -14.06 -23.78
CA GLY A 141 62.59 -13.23 -24.29
C GLY A 141 62.15 -12.04 -25.16
N LYS A 142 60.84 -11.74 -25.21
CA LYS A 142 60.25 -10.70 -26.05
C LYS A 142 60.26 -9.31 -25.39
N LEU A 143 60.49 -9.26 -24.08
CA LEU A 143 60.51 -8.03 -23.27
C LEU A 143 61.84 -7.24 -23.36
N GLY A 144 62.80 -7.67 -24.20
CA GLY A 144 63.96 -6.85 -24.55
C GLY A 144 64.94 -6.56 -23.40
N LEU A 145 64.85 -7.24 -22.25
CA LEU A 145 65.79 -7.07 -21.14
C LEU A 145 67.15 -7.76 -21.36
N GLY A 146 67.29 -8.58 -22.40
CA GLY A 146 68.54 -9.24 -22.79
C GLY A 146 69.44 -8.45 -23.76
N ALA A 147 69.09 -7.21 -24.12
CA ALA A 147 69.79 -6.44 -25.17
C ALA A 147 71.09 -5.73 -24.71
N LEU A 148 71.62 -6.03 -23.52
CA LEU A 148 72.89 -5.46 -23.04
C LEU A 148 74.12 -6.38 -23.21
N ARG A 149 73.97 -7.57 -23.82
CA ARG A 149 75.11 -8.43 -24.17
C ARG A 149 74.95 -9.08 -25.54
N ARG A 150 75.17 -8.30 -26.61
CA ARG A 150 75.97 -8.67 -27.80
C ARG A 150 75.88 -7.58 -28.87
N HIS A 151 77.04 -7.09 -29.30
CA HIS A 151 77.22 -6.30 -30.52
C HIS A 151 76.87 -7.15 -31.74
N GLY A 152 76.01 -6.62 -32.63
CA GLY A 152 75.68 -7.25 -33.90
C GLY A 152 74.41 -6.66 -34.49
N THR A 153 74.57 -5.91 -35.57
CA THR A 153 73.55 -5.19 -36.33
C THR A 153 72.36 -6.04 -36.78
N GLY A 154 71.14 -5.52 -36.62
CA GLY A 154 69.97 -5.93 -37.41
C GLY A 154 68.74 -6.34 -36.59
N ALA A 155 67.71 -5.48 -36.66
CA ALA A 155 66.28 -5.75 -36.43
C ALA A 155 65.86 -6.43 -35.11
N ARG A 156 65.20 -5.66 -34.24
CA ARG A 156 64.03 -6.05 -33.40
C ARG A 156 63.60 -4.86 -32.52
N ARG A 157 62.83 -3.91 -33.10
CA ARG A 157 62.16 -2.80 -32.37
C ARG A 157 60.63 -3.03 -32.25
N ALA A 158 60.19 -4.27 -32.13
CA ALA A 158 58.76 -4.59 -32.04
C ALA A 158 58.28 -4.88 -30.60
N GLY A 159 59.18 -5.26 -29.67
CA GLY A 159 58.80 -5.67 -28.31
C GLY A 159 58.57 -4.52 -27.33
N THR A 160 59.30 -3.41 -27.47
CA THR A 160 59.21 -2.26 -26.56
C THR A 160 57.98 -1.38 -26.81
N ALA A 161 57.45 -1.36 -28.04
CA ALA A 161 56.23 -0.60 -28.36
C ALA A 161 54.97 -1.25 -27.75
N ALA A 162 54.91 -2.59 -27.68
CA ALA A 162 53.77 -3.31 -27.11
C ALA A 162 53.66 -3.16 -25.58
N ALA A 163 54.80 -3.14 -24.87
CA ALA A 163 54.81 -2.96 -23.41
C ALA A 163 54.41 -1.53 -23.00
N VAL A 164 54.78 -0.52 -23.78
CA VAL A 164 54.40 0.88 -23.54
C VAL A 164 52.93 1.11 -23.89
N ALA A 165 52.40 0.49 -24.94
CA ALA A 165 50.98 0.56 -25.29
C ALA A 165 50.08 -0.10 -24.23
N LEU A 166 50.52 -1.23 -23.64
CA LEU A 166 49.78 -1.90 -22.56
C LEU A 166 49.80 -1.07 -21.26
N ALA A 167 50.94 -0.47 -20.91
CA ALA A 167 51.04 0.42 -19.75
C ALA A 167 50.20 1.71 -19.91
N ALA A 168 50.15 2.27 -21.12
CA ALA A 168 49.31 3.42 -21.43
C ALA A 168 47.80 3.07 -21.40
N ALA A 169 47.41 1.89 -21.88
CA ALA A 169 46.03 1.41 -21.82
C ALA A 169 45.56 1.14 -20.37
N LEU A 170 46.44 0.63 -19.50
CA LEU A 170 46.15 0.43 -18.07
C LEU A 170 46.05 1.75 -17.29
N ALA A 171 46.81 2.79 -17.68
CA ALA A 171 46.70 4.12 -17.09
C ALA A 171 45.40 4.84 -17.47
N LEU A 172 44.78 4.50 -18.61
CA LEU A 172 43.47 4.98 -19.05
C LEU A 172 42.28 4.27 -18.37
N LEU A 173 42.53 3.15 -17.67
CA LEU A 173 41.52 2.36 -16.94
C LEU A 173 41.48 2.66 -15.43
N ALA A 174 42.30 3.61 -14.94
CA ALA A 174 42.20 4.07 -13.56
C ALA A 174 40.85 4.79 -13.36
N PRO A 175 40.06 4.46 -12.33
CA PRO A 175 38.74 5.05 -12.14
C PRO A 175 38.89 6.54 -11.86
N GLY A 176 38.58 7.36 -12.86
CA GLY A 176 38.38 8.78 -12.68
C GLY A 176 37.17 9.01 -11.78
N ALA A 177 37.28 9.97 -10.86
CA ALA A 177 36.14 10.44 -10.07
C ALA A 177 34.96 10.77 -11.00
N PRO A 178 33.72 10.37 -10.65
CA PRO A 178 32.57 10.53 -11.53
C PRO A 178 32.34 12.01 -11.81
N ARG A 179 32.55 12.41 -13.07
CA ARG A 179 32.10 13.72 -13.58
C ARG A 179 30.78 13.50 -14.31
N ALA A 180 29.70 13.92 -13.67
CA ALA A 180 28.39 14.00 -14.29
C ALA A 180 28.44 14.97 -15.49
N GLN A 181 28.03 14.50 -16.67
CA GLN A 181 27.78 15.34 -17.83
C GLN A 181 26.33 15.83 -17.76
N GLY A 182 26.14 17.10 -17.42
CA GLY A 182 24.89 17.82 -17.59
C GLY A 182 25.13 19.05 -18.47
N THR A 183 24.73 18.96 -19.73
CA THR A 183 24.58 20.12 -20.63
C THR A 183 23.13 20.59 -20.57
N GLY A 184 22.91 21.82 -20.10
CA GLY A 184 21.61 22.46 -20.06
C GLY A 184 21.66 23.80 -19.32
N GLU A 185 21.90 24.86 -20.06
CA GLU A 185 21.95 26.26 -19.64
C GLU A 185 20.67 26.72 -18.89
N ALA A 186 20.81 27.09 -17.61
CA ALA A 186 19.95 28.04 -16.92
C ALA A 186 20.66 28.61 -15.67
N ALA A 187 20.48 29.91 -15.43
CA ALA A 187 21.20 30.75 -14.48
C ALA A 187 21.22 30.24 -13.01
N PRO A 188 22.27 30.57 -12.22
CA PRO A 188 22.39 30.11 -10.84
C PRO A 188 21.47 30.92 -9.91
N VAL A 189 20.37 30.28 -9.48
CA VAL A 189 19.68 30.62 -8.23
C VAL A 189 20.42 29.89 -7.09
N PRO A 190 20.68 30.50 -5.93
CA PRO A 190 21.36 29.80 -4.83
C PRO A 190 20.43 28.71 -4.28
N ALA A 191 20.72 27.47 -4.63
CA ALA A 191 20.06 26.29 -4.08
C ALA A 191 20.50 26.09 -2.62
N ALA A 192 19.52 25.94 -1.74
CA ALA A 192 19.66 25.36 -0.41
C ALA A 192 20.37 23.99 -0.50
N PRO A 193 21.06 23.52 0.55
CA PRO A 193 21.78 22.25 0.51
C PRO A 193 20.80 21.10 0.28
N ALA A 194 20.82 20.55 -0.93
CA ALA A 194 20.12 19.31 -1.26
C ALA A 194 20.78 18.18 -0.49
N ALA A 195 20.03 17.60 0.45
CA ALA A 195 20.34 16.31 1.00
C ALA A 195 20.17 15.28 -0.12
N ASP A 196 21.27 14.69 -0.58
CA ASP A 196 21.27 13.49 -1.42
C ASP A 196 20.74 12.30 -0.60
N ALA A 197 19.42 12.24 -0.44
CA ALA A 197 18.72 11.04 -0.01
C ALA A 197 18.70 10.08 -1.20
N ALA A 198 19.78 9.31 -1.37
CA ALA A 198 19.79 8.19 -2.29
C ALA A 198 18.78 7.15 -1.80
N THR A 199 17.68 7.00 -2.53
CA THR A 199 16.65 5.97 -2.32
C THR A 199 17.34 4.60 -2.25
N PRO A 200 17.06 3.76 -1.23
CA PRO A 200 17.57 2.40 -1.21
C PRO A 200 17.09 1.67 -2.47
N ALA A 201 18.00 0.99 -3.17
CA ALA A 201 17.60 0.08 -4.24
C ALA A 201 16.86 -1.12 -3.61
N LEU A 202 15.66 -1.42 -4.10
CA LEU A 202 14.89 -2.60 -3.71
C LEU A 202 15.67 -3.87 -4.09
N ASP A 203 15.38 -4.99 -3.43
CA ASP A 203 15.81 -6.33 -3.89
C ASP A 203 15.43 -6.49 -5.38
N PRO A 204 16.32 -6.92 -6.29
CA PRO A 204 15.99 -7.06 -7.71
C PRO A 204 14.69 -7.81 -8.01
N GLU A 205 14.32 -8.82 -7.21
CA GLU A 205 13.03 -9.52 -7.37
C GLU A 205 11.84 -8.65 -6.93
N ALA A 206 11.95 -8.00 -5.77
CA ALA A 206 10.95 -7.05 -5.29
C ALA A 206 10.83 -5.80 -6.20
N GLU A 207 11.94 -5.35 -6.78
CA GLU A 207 12.01 -4.27 -7.75
C GLU A 207 11.33 -4.68 -9.06
N ALA A 208 11.60 -5.89 -9.56
CA ALA A 208 10.92 -6.43 -10.74
C ALA A 208 9.41 -6.59 -10.52
N PHE A 209 9.01 -7.08 -9.34
CA PHE A 209 7.61 -7.17 -8.93
C PHE A 209 6.95 -5.79 -8.87
N ALA A 210 7.59 -4.80 -8.21
CA ALA A 210 7.08 -3.43 -8.13
C ALA A 210 6.97 -2.77 -9.51
N ILE A 211 7.96 -2.97 -10.38
CA ILE A 211 7.91 -2.47 -11.76
C ILE A 211 6.77 -3.13 -12.53
N ALA A 212 6.55 -4.45 -12.37
CA ALA A 212 5.43 -5.14 -13.03
C ALA A 212 4.07 -4.63 -12.53
N ALA A 213 3.91 -4.53 -11.21
CA ALA A 213 2.67 -4.10 -10.55
C ALA A 213 2.29 -2.63 -10.81
N THR A 214 3.26 -1.79 -11.19
CA THR A 214 3.03 -0.35 -11.47
C THR A 214 2.86 -0.02 -12.95
N ARG A 215 3.13 -0.95 -13.86
CA ARG A 215 2.96 -0.74 -15.32
C ARG A 215 1.50 -0.68 -15.74
N GLU A 216 0.70 -1.57 -15.18
CA GLU A 216 -0.71 -1.76 -15.50
C GLU A 216 -1.46 -2.10 -14.22
N VAL A 217 -2.77 -1.85 -14.18
CA VAL A 217 -3.60 -2.28 -13.04
C VAL A 217 -3.61 -3.81 -13.02
N ALA A 218 -3.05 -4.43 -11.98
CA ALA A 218 -3.09 -5.88 -11.81
C ALA A 218 -4.08 -6.26 -10.71
N LEU A 219 -4.86 -7.32 -10.95
CA LEU A 219 -5.60 -7.98 -9.88
C LEU A 219 -4.65 -8.90 -9.13
N ALA A 220 -4.75 -8.94 -7.80
CA ALA A 220 -3.86 -9.76 -6.99
C ALA A 220 -4.63 -10.77 -6.13
N HIS A 221 -4.00 -11.91 -5.89
CA HIS A 221 -4.44 -12.85 -4.86
C HIS A 221 -3.36 -13.08 -3.81
N VAL A 222 -3.77 -13.30 -2.57
CA VAL A 222 -2.86 -13.67 -1.48
C VAL A 222 -2.41 -15.12 -1.65
N ARG A 223 -1.10 -15.37 -1.51
CA ARG A 223 -0.53 -16.73 -1.46
C ARG A 223 -0.92 -17.41 -0.16
N THR A 224 -1.55 -18.57 -0.26
CA THR A 224 -2.03 -19.33 0.91
C THR A 224 -1.02 -20.36 1.39
N GLY A 225 -0.02 -20.70 0.56
CA GLY A 225 0.89 -21.82 0.78
C GLY A 225 0.32 -23.16 0.31
N ASN A 226 -0.90 -23.18 -0.23
CA ASN A 226 -1.49 -24.34 -0.89
C ASN A 226 -1.48 -24.12 -2.42
N PRO A 227 -0.62 -24.83 -3.17
CA PRO A 227 -0.48 -24.64 -4.61
C PRO A 227 -1.79 -24.83 -5.38
N GLN A 228 -2.64 -25.79 -4.98
CA GLN A 228 -3.90 -26.01 -5.69
C GLN A 228 -4.88 -24.85 -5.50
N VAL A 229 -4.88 -24.23 -4.33
CA VAL A 229 -5.73 -23.05 -4.06
C VAL A 229 -5.20 -21.83 -4.77
N ASP A 230 -3.89 -21.63 -4.72
CA ASP A 230 -3.22 -20.50 -5.35
C ASP A 230 -3.36 -20.57 -6.89
N ASP A 231 -3.23 -21.76 -7.49
CA ASP A 231 -3.44 -21.98 -8.94
C ASP A 231 -4.87 -21.64 -9.38
N VAL A 232 -5.87 -21.96 -8.55
CA VAL A 232 -7.27 -21.66 -8.83
C VAL A 232 -7.55 -20.17 -8.68
N ALA A 233 -6.96 -19.52 -7.67
CA ALA A 233 -7.04 -18.08 -7.48
C ALA A 233 -6.46 -17.34 -8.70
N GLN A 234 -5.26 -17.73 -9.14
CA GLN A 234 -4.62 -17.19 -10.33
C GLN A 234 -5.49 -17.36 -11.57
N ALA A 235 -5.92 -18.59 -11.89
CA ALA A 235 -6.77 -18.86 -13.05
C ALA A 235 -8.12 -18.13 -12.99
N GLY A 236 -8.68 -17.97 -11.78
CA GLY A 236 -9.90 -17.22 -11.52
C GLY A 236 -9.75 -15.74 -11.84
N LEU A 237 -8.69 -15.11 -11.35
CA LEU A 237 -8.41 -13.71 -11.65
C LEU A 237 -8.02 -13.50 -13.12
N THR A 238 -7.41 -14.48 -13.79
CA THR A 238 -7.16 -14.41 -15.24
C THR A 238 -8.48 -14.34 -16.00
N GLY A 239 -9.43 -15.24 -15.71
CA GLY A 239 -10.74 -15.22 -16.35
C GLY A 239 -11.55 -13.96 -16.03
N LEU A 240 -11.45 -13.44 -14.80
CA LEU A 240 -12.06 -12.16 -14.45
C LEU A 240 -11.43 -10.99 -15.23
N SER A 241 -10.11 -10.99 -15.40
CA SER A 241 -9.40 -9.96 -16.17
C SER A 241 -9.81 -9.97 -17.64
N GLU A 242 -9.93 -11.15 -18.26
CA GLU A 242 -10.47 -11.29 -19.62
C GLU A 242 -11.90 -10.77 -19.73
N VAL A 243 -12.76 -11.04 -18.75
CA VAL A 243 -14.14 -10.53 -18.72
C VAL A 243 -14.17 -9.02 -18.57
N LEU A 244 -13.33 -8.44 -17.72
CA LEU A 244 -13.20 -6.98 -17.57
C LEU A 244 -12.77 -6.34 -18.88
N PHE A 245 -11.73 -6.87 -19.52
CA PHE A 245 -11.22 -6.40 -20.81
C PHE A 245 -12.31 -6.43 -21.89
N ASN A 246 -13.09 -7.53 -21.95
CA ASN A 246 -14.12 -7.70 -22.97
C ASN A 246 -15.39 -6.87 -22.72
N ARG A 247 -15.70 -6.49 -21.48
CA ARG A 247 -17.00 -5.91 -21.10
C ARG A 247 -16.91 -4.49 -20.55
N THR A 248 -15.71 -3.99 -20.28
CA THR A 248 -15.47 -2.67 -19.69
C THR A 248 -14.31 -1.98 -20.42
N SER A 249 -13.98 -0.74 -20.02
CA SER A 249 -12.76 -0.05 -20.48
C SER A 249 -11.53 -0.34 -19.60
N VAL A 250 -11.66 -1.23 -18.61
CA VAL A 250 -10.55 -1.63 -17.76
C VAL A 250 -9.81 -2.75 -18.47
N GLU A 251 -8.50 -2.57 -18.63
CA GLU A 251 -7.60 -3.56 -19.24
C GLU A 251 -6.57 -3.98 -18.17
N PRO A 252 -6.90 -4.94 -17.30
CA PRO A 252 -5.96 -5.38 -16.28
C PRO A 252 -4.78 -6.13 -16.90
N GLY A 253 -3.60 -5.96 -16.31
CA GLY A 253 -2.43 -6.79 -16.61
C GLY A 253 -2.60 -8.22 -16.10
N GLU A 254 -1.54 -9.03 -16.23
CA GLU A 254 -1.54 -10.40 -15.70
C GLU A 254 -1.75 -10.39 -14.17
N PRO A 255 -2.67 -11.21 -13.63
CA PRO A 255 -2.88 -11.29 -12.19
C PRO A 255 -1.60 -11.70 -11.44
N MET A 256 -1.46 -11.22 -10.20
CA MET A 256 -0.25 -11.44 -9.42
C MET A 256 -0.54 -12.17 -8.10
N ALA A 257 0.31 -13.14 -7.77
CA ALA A 257 0.29 -13.82 -6.48
C ALA A 257 1.17 -13.04 -5.47
N VAL A 258 0.58 -12.57 -4.39
CA VAL A 258 1.20 -11.68 -3.39
C VAL A 258 1.57 -12.45 -2.13
N ASP A 259 2.82 -12.29 -1.68
CA ASP A 259 3.29 -12.66 -0.36
C ASP A 259 3.16 -11.47 0.61
N LEU A 260 2.33 -11.64 1.64
CA LEU A 260 2.04 -10.59 2.61
C LEU A 260 3.25 -10.22 3.48
N GLU A 261 4.26 -11.10 3.59
CA GLU A 261 5.45 -10.84 4.40
C GLU A 261 6.42 -9.93 3.65
N THR A 262 6.62 -10.16 2.36
CA THR A 262 7.69 -9.50 1.58
C THR A 262 7.18 -8.40 0.66
N ASP A 263 6.00 -8.58 0.07
CA ASP A 263 5.60 -7.76 -1.07
C ASP A 263 4.93 -6.45 -0.62
N GLU A 264 5.01 -5.44 -1.49
CA GLU A 264 4.35 -4.14 -1.31
C GLU A 264 2.91 -4.22 -1.83
N LEU A 265 1.95 -3.86 -0.99
CA LEU A 265 0.52 -3.98 -1.27
C LEU A 265 -0.05 -2.73 -1.93
N ALA A 266 0.62 -1.57 -1.79
CA ALA A 266 0.13 -0.28 -2.27
C ALA A 266 -0.09 -0.20 -3.79
N PHE A 267 0.47 -1.15 -4.57
CA PHE A 267 0.29 -1.21 -6.02
C PHE A 267 -1.01 -1.86 -6.45
N PHE A 268 -1.69 -2.57 -5.55
CA PHE A 268 -2.90 -3.31 -5.87
C PHE A 268 -4.12 -2.54 -5.39
N PRO A 269 -5.15 -2.34 -6.23
CA PRO A 269 -6.41 -1.78 -5.75
C PRO A 269 -7.27 -2.85 -5.06
N PHE A 270 -7.06 -4.13 -5.40
CA PHE A 270 -7.88 -5.26 -4.99
C PHE A 270 -7.03 -6.49 -4.66
N LEU A 271 -7.33 -7.13 -3.53
CA LEU A 271 -6.77 -8.42 -3.11
C LEU A 271 -7.86 -9.47 -2.95
N TYR A 272 -7.75 -10.58 -3.68
CA TYR A 272 -8.52 -11.79 -3.44
C TYR A 272 -7.79 -12.67 -2.41
N TRP A 273 -8.44 -12.98 -1.30
CA TRP A 273 -7.85 -13.80 -0.24
C TRP A 273 -8.68 -15.08 -0.02
N PRO A 274 -8.29 -16.20 -0.66
CA PRO A 274 -8.91 -17.48 -0.38
C PRO A 274 -8.45 -18.00 0.98
N VAL A 275 -9.40 -18.29 1.87
CA VAL A 275 -9.11 -18.75 3.23
C VAL A 275 -9.00 -20.26 3.26
N THR A 276 -7.89 -20.78 3.80
CA THR A 276 -7.67 -22.22 4.01
C THR A 276 -7.39 -22.49 5.50
N PRO A 277 -7.77 -23.65 6.07
CA PRO A 277 -7.58 -23.94 7.50
C PRO A 277 -6.13 -23.83 7.97
N ASP A 278 -5.20 -24.28 7.12
CA ASP A 278 -3.79 -24.51 7.48
C ASP A 278 -2.88 -23.32 7.11
N GLN A 279 -3.40 -22.24 6.55
CA GLN A 279 -2.56 -21.09 6.17
C GLN A 279 -1.85 -20.50 7.41
N PRO A 280 -0.63 -19.99 7.28
CA PRO A 280 0.05 -19.31 8.38
C PRO A 280 -0.70 -18.05 8.80
N ILE A 281 -0.51 -17.63 10.06
CA ILE A 281 -0.96 -16.31 10.51
C ILE A 281 0.14 -15.31 10.10
N PRO A 282 -0.20 -14.22 9.39
CA PRO A 282 0.76 -13.18 9.03
C PRO A 282 1.50 -12.60 10.25
N SER A 283 2.71 -12.11 10.02
CA SER A 283 3.49 -11.40 11.04
C SER A 283 2.84 -10.07 11.44
N SER A 284 3.32 -9.47 12.54
CA SER A 284 2.90 -8.12 12.95
C SER A 284 3.16 -7.08 11.86
N ASP A 285 4.25 -7.22 11.12
CA ASP A 285 4.66 -6.29 10.08
C ASP A 285 3.76 -6.45 8.85
N ALA A 286 3.42 -7.69 8.49
CA ALA A 286 2.42 -7.98 7.46
C ALA A 286 1.03 -7.40 7.81
N TYR A 287 0.59 -7.51 9.07
CA TYR A 287 -0.66 -6.87 9.51
C TYR A 287 -0.60 -5.34 9.48
N ALA A 288 0.54 -4.74 9.82
CA ALA A 288 0.73 -3.29 9.68
C ALA A 288 0.62 -2.84 8.22
N LYS A 289 1.15 -3.62 7.27
CA LYS A 289 0.98 -3.40 5.82
C LYS A 289 -0.48 -3.54 5.41
N LEU A 290 -1.17 -4.60 5.83
CA LEU A 290 -2.59 -4.83 5.54
C LEU A 290 -3.50 -3.70 6.07
N ASN A 291 -3.31 -3.25 7.31
CA ASN A 291 -4.10 -2.15 7.85
C ASN A 291 -3.81 -0.82 7.14
N THR A 292 -2.57 -0.61 6.68
CA THR A 292 -2.23 0.55 5.86
C THR A 292 -2.88 0.47 4.47
N TYR A 293 -2.88 -0.71 3.84
CA TYR A 293 -3.57 -0.99 2.60
C TYR A 293 -5.08 -0.68 2.69
N LEU A 294 -5.75 -1.18 3.72
CA LEU A 294 -7.18 -0.92 3.96
C LEU A 294 -7.47 0.58 4.17
N ARG A 295 -6.65 1.27 4.99
CA ARG A 295 -6.79 2.72 5.24
C ARG A 295 -6.59 3.57 3.98
N ASN A 296 -5.79 3.09 3.03
CA ASN A 296 -5.51 3.78 1.77
C ASN A 296 -6.53 3.45 0.66
N GLY A 297 -7.63 2.75 0.99
CA GLY A 297 -8.72 2.46 0.05
C GLY A 297 -8.56 1.16 -0.73
N GLY A 298 -7.60 0.31 -0.36
CA GLY A 298 -7.49 -1.04 -0.90
C GLY A 298 -8.65 -1.93 -0.43
N LEU A 299 -9.19 -2.76 -1.33
CA LEU A 299 -10.26 -3.72 -1.01
C LEU A 299 -9.70 -5.12 -0.83
N ILE A 300 -10.19 -5.86 0.17
CA ILE A 300 -9.94 -7.30 0.33
C ILE A 300 -11.25 -8.10 0.19
N LEU A 301 -11.26 -9.08 -0.71
CA LEU A 301 -12.31 -10.10 -0.79
C LEU A 301 -11.83 -11.38 -0.09
N PHE A 302 -12.35 -11.64 1.11
CA PHE A 302 -12.15 -12.92 1.80
C PHE A 302 -13.17 -13.96 1.29
N ASP A 303 -12.66 -15.09 0.80
CA ASP A 303 -13.50 -16.21 0.36
C ASP A 303 -13.19 -17.46 1.18
N THR A 304 -14.15 -17.91 2.01
CA THR A 304 -14.01 -19.14 2.80
C THR A 304 -14.29 -20.40 1.98
N ARG A 305 -14.88 -20.30 0.78
CA ARG A 305 -15.02 -21.38 -0.20
C ARG A 305 -15.73 -22.65 0.28
N ASP A 306 -16.53 -22.53 1.33
CA ASP A 306 -17.11 -23.63 2.10
C ASP A 306 -18.64 -23.57 2.18
N ALA A 307 -19.28 -22.82 1.27
CA ALA A 307 -20.73 -22.71 1.21
C ALA A 307 -21.45 -24.05 0.93
N ASP A 308 -20.78 -25.04 0.35
CA ASP A 308 -21.32 -26.39 0.13
C ASP A 308 -21.27 -27.30 1.36
N LEU A 309 -20.37 -27.01 2.29
CA LEU A 309 -20.12 -27.85 3.47
C LEU A 309 -21.03 -27.56 4.65
N ALA A 310 -21.62 -26.36 4.69
CA ALA A 310 -22.29 -25.84 5.87
C ALA A 310 -23.69 -25.33 5.56
N ALA A 311 -24.65 -25.66 6.43
CA ALA A 311 -25.90 -24.90 6.51
C ALA A 311 -25.59 -23.42 6.81
N PRO A 312 -26.45 -22.46 6.40
CA PRO A 312 -26.27 -21.05 6.74
C PRO A 312 -26.00 -20.87 8.24
N GLY A 313 -24.90 -20.20 8.57
CA GLY A 313 -24.45 -19.98 9.96
C GLY A 313 -23.70 -21.12 10.65
N ALA A 314 -23.52 -22.30 10.04
CA ALA A 314 -22.78 -23.40 10.66
C ALA A 314 -21.25 -23.16 10.64
N GLU A 315 -20.59 -23.29 11.79
CA GLU A 315 -19.16 -23.01 11.93
C GLU A 315 -18.30 -24.07 11.21
N THR A 316 -17.45 -23.62 10.27
CA THR A 316 -16.50 -24.45 9.51
C THR A 316 -15.06 -24.18 9.94
N GLN A 317 -14.11 -25.00 9.50
CA GLN A 317 -12.69 -24.73 9.74
C GLN A 317 -12.22 -23.43 9.06
N ASN A 318 -12.69 -23.16 7.83
CA ASN A 318 -12.31 -21.97 7.09
C ASN A 318 -12.86 -20.71 7.74
N ARG A 319 -14.11 -20.71 8.25
CA ARG A 319 -14.66 -19.56 9.01
C ARG A 319 -13.91 -19.31 10.32
N ARG A 320 -13.57 -20.34 11.08
CA ARG A 320 -12.71 -20.19 12.27
C ARG A 320 -11.37 -19.57 11.92
N LYS A 321 -10.78 -20.00 10.80
CA LYS A 321 -9.51 -19.44 10.33
C LYS A 321 -9.66 -18.00 9.86
N LEU A 322 -10.73 -17.65 9.17
CA LEU A 322 -11.05 -16.27 8.81
C LEU A 322 -11.17 -15.40 10.07
N GLN A 323 -11.88 -15.84 11.11
CA GLN A 323 -11.97 -15.10 12.38
C GLN A 323 -10.59 -14.88 13.01
N GLN A 324 -9.67 -15.85 12.91
CA GLN A 324 -8.29 -15.70 13.39
C GLN A 324 -7.50 -14.68 12.55
N LEU A 325 -7.62 -14.72 11.23
CA LEU A 325 -6.97 -13.76 10.33
C LEU A 325 -7.52 -12.34 10.47
N ALA A 326 -8.83 -12.21 10.64
CA ALA A 326 -9.51 -10.92 10.67
C ALA A 326 -9.33 -10.19 12.00
N ARG A 327 -9.05 -10.92 13.09
CA ARG A 327 -8.96 -10.34 14.44
C ARG A 327 -7.93 -9.21 14.60
N PRO A 328 -6.74 -9.25 13.97
CA PRO A 328 -5.76 -8.17 14.06
C PRO A 328 -5.97 -7.06 13.01
N LEU A 329 -6.92 -7.23 12.09
CA LEU A 329 -7.21 -6.25 11.05
C LEU A 329 -8.13 -5.15 11.58
N ASP A 330 -7.86 -3.91 11.15
CA ASP A 330 -8.67 -2.74 11.47
C ASP A 330 -9.92 -2.71 10.57
N ILE A 331 -10.80 -3.70 10.72
CA ILE A 331 -12.03 -3.84 9.92
C ILE A 331 -13.18 -3.10 10.61
N PRO A 332 -13.95 -2.26 9.89
CA PRO A 332 -15.14 -1.63 10.41
C PRO A 332 -16.22 -2.68 10.79
N PRO A 333 -17.27 -2.30 11.55
CA PRO A 333 -18.40 -3.20 11.80
C PRO A 333 -18.93 -3.79 10.49
N LEU A 334 -19.36 -5.05 10.52
CA LEU A 334 -19.83 -5.77 9.33
C LEU A 334 -21.33 -6.05 9.43
N GLU A 335 -22.01 -6.01 8.29
CA GLU A 335 -23.40 -6.44 8.15
C GLU A 335 -23.59 -7.29 6.88
N PRO A 336 -24.65 -8.11 6.80
CA PRO A 336 -25.04 -8.75 5.55
C PRO A 336 -25.39 -7.68 4.51
N ILE A 337 -24.92 -7.85 3.28
CA ILE A 337 -25.06 -6.83 2.24
C ILE A 337 -26.51 -6.33 2.09
N PRO A 338 -26.76 -5.02 2.30
CA PRO A 338 -28.08 -4.46 2.08
C PRO A 338 -28.49 -4.53 0.60
N PRO A 339 -29.79 -4.72 0.27
CA PRO A 339 -30.25 -4.72 -1.12
C PRO A 339 -29.92 -3.43 -1.88
N ASP A 340 -29.82 -2.32 -1.15
CA ASP A 340 -29.51 -0.99 -1.66
C ASP A 340 -28.01 -0.64 -1.62
N HIS A 341 -27.13 -1.60 -1.29
CA HIS A 341 -25.69 -1.42 -1.30
C HIS A 341 -25.13 -1.13 -2.70
N VAL A 342 -24.08 -0.31 -2.80
CA VAL A 342 -23.53 0.12 -4.10
C VAL A 342 -23.06 -1.06 -4.97
N LEU A 343 -22.49 -2.11 -4.37
CA LEU A 343 -22.05 -3.34 -5.08
C LEU A 343 -23.17 -4.05 -5.85
N THR A 344 -24.45 -3.82 -5.51
CA THR A 344 -25.59 -4.41 -6.24
C THR A 344 -25.82 -3.72 -7.58
N ARG A 345 -25.20 -2.55 -7.81
CA ARG A 345 -25.45 -1.68 -8.97
C ARG A 345 -24.22 -0.93 -9.49
N THR A 346 -23.01 -1.31 -9.12
CA THR A 346 -21.80 -0.61 -9.55
C THR A 346 -21.60 -0.68 -11.07
N PHE A 347 -21.85 -1.81 -11.73
CA PHE A 347 -21.78 -1.89 -13.19
C PHE A 347 -23.00 -2.63 -13.75
N TYR A 348 -23.22 -3.86 -13.30
CA TYR A 348 -24.44 -4.62 -13.49
C TYR A 348 -25.40 -4.42 -12.33
N LEU A 349 -26.70 -4.57 -12.61
CA LEU A 349 -27.70 -4.76 -11.58
C LEU A 349 -27.74 -6.25 -11.19
N VAL A 350 -27.36 -6.54 -9.95
CA VAL A 350 -27.32 -7.90 -9.37
C VAL A 350 -28.00 -7.91 -8.02
N GLN A 351 -28.73 -8.98 -7.72
CA GLN A 351 -29.42 -9.17 -6.44
C GLN A 351 -28.83 -10.30 -5.60
N ASP A 352 -28.07 -11.18 -6.24
CA ASP A 352 -27.41 -12.34 -5.66
C ASP A 352 -25.94 -12.34 -6.08
N PHE A 353 -25.08 -12.96 -5.28
CA PHE A 353 -23.63 -12.95 -5.46
C PHE A 353 -23.06 -14.37 -5.59
N PRO A 354 -23.62 -15.24 -6.46
CA PRO A 354 -23.16 -16.62 -6.54
C PRO A 354 -21.72 -16.68 -7.04
N GLY A 355 -21.02 -17.71 -6.59
CA GLY A 355 -19.73 -18.13 -7.13
C GLY A 355 -19.92 -19.52 -7.74
N ARG A 356 -19.01 -20.44 -7.42
CA ARG A 356 -19.22 -21.85 -7.73
C ARG A 356 -20.42 -22.41 -6.96
N TYR A 357 -20.64 -21.91 -5.76
CA TYR A 357 -21.79 -22.23 -4.93
C TYR A 357 -22.83 -21.10 -4.95
N ALA A 358 -24.09 -21.50 -4.86
CA ALA A 358 -25.23 -20.59 -4.82
C ALA A 358 -25.51 -20.17 -3.36
N GLY A 359 -24.71 -19.24 -2.84
CA GLY A 359 -24.94 -18.64 -1.52
C GLY A 359 -25.27 -17.15 -1.63
N ARG A 360 -26.09 -16.66 -0.70
CA ARG A 360 -26.49 -15.24 -0.60
C ARG A 360 -25.68 -14.45 0.42
N ASP A 361 -25.02 -15.15 1.34
CA ASP A 361 -24.38 -14.54 2.50
C ASP A 361 -23.07 -13.87 2.08
N LEU A 362 -23.19 -12.59 1.73
CA LEU A 362 -22.09 -11.68 1.50
C LEU A 362 -22.12 -10.64 2.62
N TRP A 363 -21.00 -10.47 3.30
CA TRP A 363 -20.85 -9.49 4.36
C TRP A 363 -19.96 -8.35 3.88
N VAL A 364 -20.36 -7.13 4.22
CA VAL A 364 -19.69 -5.88 3.85
C VAL A 364 -19.60 -5.00 5.08
N GLU A 365 -18.85 -3.91 4.98
CA GLU A 365 -18.90 -2.83 5.97
C GLU A 365 -20.36 -2.40 6.24
N ALA A 366 -20.70 -2.30 7.51
CA ALA A 366 -22.00 -1.87 7.97
C ALA A 366 -22.18 -0.38 7.75
N ALA A 367 -23.36 -0.01 7.26
CA ALA A 367 -23.72 1.38 7.11
C ALA A 367 -23.79 2.10 8.47
N PRO A 368 -23.57 3.42 8.50
CA PRO A 368 -23.79 4.24 9.68
C PRO A 368 -25.20 4.03 10.26
N PRO A 369 -25.38 3.94 11.59
CA PRO A 369 -26.69 3.68 12.21
C PRO A 369 -27.76 4.73 11.89
N ASP A 370 -27.34 5.94 11.53
CA ASP A 370 -28.15 7.10 11.15
C ASP A 370 -28.35 7.24 9.64
N ALA A 371 -27.88 6.28 8.84
CA ALA A 371 -28.08 6.27 7.38
C ALA A 371 -29.56 6.00 7.04
N GLU A 372 -30.31 7.07 6.82
CA GLU A 372 -31.71 7.03 6.39
C GLU A 372 -31.88 7.24 4.88
N LEU A 373 -32.97 6.70 4.34
CA LEU A 373 -33.34 6.92 2.95
C LEU A 373 -33.96 8.31 2.84
N ALA A 374 -33.25 9.25 2.23
CA ALA A 374 -33.82 10.58 1.97
C ALA A 374 -35.09 10.46 1.10
N GLU A 375 -36.12 11.23 1.43
CA GLU A 375 -37.41 11.20 0.73
C GLU A 375 -37.23 11.50 -0.77
N GLY A 376 -37.80 10.64 -1.63
CA GLY A 376 -37.65 10.75 -3.09
C GLY A 376 -36.38 10.12 -3.67
N MET A 377 -35.45 9.63 -2.83
CA MET A 377 -34.25 8.94 -3.30
C MET A 377 -34.49 7.43 -3.39
N PRO A 378 -33.97 6.75 -4.42
CA PRO A 378 -34.19 5.32 -4.59
C PRO A 378 -33.39 4.46 -3.60
N PHE A 379 -32.32 4.99 -3.00
CA PHE A 379 -31.38 4.25 -2.14
C PHE A 379 -30.73 5.13 -1.06
N ARG A 380 -30.34 4.51 0.07
CA ARG A 380 -29.62 5.18 1.17
C ARG A 380 -28.19 5.52 0.76
N ASN A 381 -27.63 6.58 1.33
CA ASN A 381 -26.18 6.78 1.27
C ASN A 381 -25.54 5.95 2.38
N LEU A 382 -25.06 4.76 2.02
CA LEU A 382 -24.57 3.78 2.98
C LEU A 382 -23.07 3.88 3.20
N ASN A 383 -22.32 4.56 2.32
CA ASN A 383 -20.88 4.78 2.43
C ASN A 383 -20.40 5.88 1.45
N ASP A 384 -19.53 6.76 1.94
CA ASP A 384 -18.91 7.84 1.16
C ASP A 384 -17.63 7.37 0.42
N GLY A 385 -17.29 6.08 0.49
CA GLY A 385 -16.07 5.46 -0.05
C GLY A 385 -16.23 4.00 -0.52
N VAL A 386 -15.11 3.40 -0.94
CA VAL A 386 -15.04 1.98 -1.36
C VAL A 386 -15.15 1.09 -0.12
N THR A 387 -16.02 0.08 -0.17
CA THR A 387 -16.13 -0.95 0.89
C THR A 387 -14.76 -1.65 1.05
N PRO A 388 -14.05 -1.50 2.18
CA PRO A 388 -12.66 -1.98 2.30
C PRO A 388 -12.58 -3.51 2.40
N VAL A 389 -13.66 -4.16 2.88
CA VAL A 389 -13.70 -5.60 3.10
C VAL A 389 -15.01 -6.18 2.59
N VAL A 390 -14.90 -7.27 1.82
CA VAL A 390 -16.02 -8.11 1.41
C VAL A 390 -15.72 -9.54 1.85
N ILE A 391 -16.69 -10.21 2.47
CA ILE A 391 -16.53 -11.58 2.99
C ILE A 391 -17.65 -12.45 2.44
N GLY A 392 -17.31 -13.63 1.91
CA GLY A 392 -18.28 -14.69 1.73
C GLY A 392 -17.63 -16.05 1.51
N ALA A 393 -18.40 -16.98 0.96
CA ALA A 393 -18.07 -18.41 0.99
C ALA A 393 -18.26 -19.14 -0.35
N ASN A 394 -18.50 -18.39 -1.43
CA ASN A 394 -19.07 -18.95 -2.64
C ASN A 394 -18.05 -19.53 -3.63
N ASP A 395 -16.75 -19.53 -3.32
CA ASP A 395 -15.67 -20.04 -4.18
C ASP A 395 -15.70 -19.36 -5.56
N TRP A 396 -15.59 -18.02 -5.56
CA TRP A 396 -15.72 -17.20 -6.77
C TRP A 396 -14.59 -17.44 -7.76
N ALA A 397 -13.35 -17.60 -7.27
CA ALA A 397 -12.22 -17.89 -8.15
C ALA A 397 -12.45 -19.14 -9.01
N ALA A 398 -13.04 -20.20 -8.45
CA ALA A 398 -13.36 -21.40 -9.22
C ALA A 398 -14.46 -21.15 -10.28
N ALA A 399 -15.42 -20.27 -10.03
CA ALA A 399 -16.42 -19.90 -11.03
C ALA A 399 -15.82 -19.05 -12.16
N TRP A 400 -14.85 -18.21 -11.85
CA TRP A 400 -14.15 -17.36 -12.82
C TRP A 400 -13.02 -18.08 -13.56
N ALA A 401 -12.53 -19.21 -13.04
CA ALA A 401 -11.32 -19.83 -13.54
C ALA A 401 -11.47 -20.39 -14.96
N VAL A 402 -10.55 -19.98 -15.84
CA VAL A 402 -10.43 -20.42 -17.22
C VAL A 402 -9.06 -21.07 -17.49
N ASP A 403 -8.99 -21.94 -18.49
CA ASP A 403 -7.72 -22.46 -19.01
C ASP A 403 -7.10 -21.52 -20.05
N GLY A 404 -5.95 -21.90 -20.63
CA GLY A 404 -5.27 -21.08 -21.63
C GLY A 404 -6.01 -20.93 -22.97
N GLN A 405 -7.21 -21.52 -23.12
CA GLN A 405 -8.09 -21.36 -24.27
C GLN A 405 -9.38 -20.59 -23.90
N GLY A 406 -9.46 -20.03 -22.69
CA GLY A 406 -10.65 -19.33 -22.18
C GLY A 406 -11.79 -20.27 -21.78
N ILE A 407 -11.54 -21.58 -21.67
CA ILE A 407 -12.57 -22.57 -21.33
C ILE A 407 -12.68 -22.66 -19.80
N PRO A 408 -13.89 -22.63 -19.21
CA PRO A 408 -14.05 -22.75 -17.75
C PRO A 408 -13.47 -24.05 -17.19
N ARG A 409 -12.65 -23.94 -16.12
CA ARG A 409 -11.97 -25.09 -15.49
C ARG A 409 -12.85 -25.92 -14.57
N PHE A 410 -13.82 -25.28 -13.89
CA PHE A 410 -14.66 -25.93 -12.89
C PHE A 410 -16.13 -25.90 -13.30
N PRO A 411 -16.89 -26.97 -13.04
CA PRO A 411 -18.33 -26.95 -13.24
C PRO A 411 -18.98 -26.01 -12.22
N VAL A 412 -19.94 -25.21 -12.69
CA VAL A 412 -20.80 -24.36 -11.87
C VAL A 412 -22.23 -24.80 -12.13
N GLY A 413 -22.93 -25.28 -11.11
CA GLY A 413 -24.29 -25.81 -11.25
C GLY A 413 -24.42 -26.91 -12.31
N ARG A 414 -25.59 -26.98 -12.97
CA ARG A 414 -25.86 -27.92 -14.07
C ARG A 414 -26.67 -27.25 -15.18
N GLY A 415 -26.34 -27.59 -16.43
CA GLY A 415 -27.06 -27.12 -17.62
C GLY A 415 -27.18 -25.60 -17.69
N TYR A 416 -28.30 -25.11 -18.22
CA TYR A 416 -28.55 -23.67 -18.40
C TYR A 416 -28.52 -22.87 -17.09
N ALA A 417 -29.00 -23.45 -15.98
CA ALA A 417 -28.97 -22.78 -14.69
C ALA A 417 -27.52 -22.57 -14.20
N GLY A 418 -26.63 -23.53 -14.46
CA GLY A 418 -25.21 -23.43 -14.17
C GLY A 418 -24.51 -22.31 -14.95
N GLU A 419 -24.77 -22.22 -16.25
CA GLU A 419 -24.23 -21.14 -17.09
C GLU A 419 -24.73 -19.77 -16.64
N ARG A 420 -26.01 -19.66 -16.27
CA ARG A 420 -26.56 -18.42 -15.70
C ARG A 420 -25.88 -18.06 -14.38
N GLN A 421 -25.61 -19.04 -13.52
CA GLN A 421 -24.92 -18.81 -12.25
C GLN A 421 -23.48 -18.31 -12.48
N ARG A 422 -22.74 -18.91 -13.43
CA ARG A 422 -21.40 -18.45 -13.79
C ARG A 422 -21.42 -17.02 -14.35
N GLU A 423 -22.39 -16.71 -15.20
CA GLU A 423 -22.58 -15.35 -15.71
C GLU A 423 -22.85 -14.36 -14.56
N LEU A 424 -23.66 -14.72 -13.56
CA LEU A 424 -23.87 -13.88 -12.37
C LEU A 424 -22.60 -13.73 -11.53
N ALA A 425 -21.79 -14.79 -11.40
CA ALA A 425 -20.48 -14.72 -10.75
C ALA A 425 -19.57 -13.71 -11.46
N TYR A 426 -19.50 -13.75 -12.79
CA TYR A 426 -18.73 -12.77 -13.57
C TYR A 426 -19.23 -11.34 -13.36
N ARG A 427 -20.55 -11.12 -13.35
CA ARG A 427 -21.13 -9.79 -13.10
C ARG A 427 -20.80 -9.27 -11.71
N PHE A 428 -20.79 -10.14 -10.70
CA PHE A 428 -20.35 -9.77 -9.36
C PHE A 428 -18.87 -9.38 -9.34
N GLY A 429 -17.99 -10.16 -9.97
CA GLY A 429 -16.57 -9.83 -10.11
C GLY A 429 -16.36 -8.47 -10.80
N VAL A 430 -17.09 -8.21 -11.89
CA VAL A 430 -17.04 -6.90 -12.56
C VAL A 430 -17.53 -5.78 -11.63
N ASN A 431 -18.63 -5.97 -10.90
CA ASN A 431 -19.11 -4.97 -9.95
C ASN A 431 -18.10 -4.68 -8.84
N LEU A 432 -17.43 -5.70 -8.30
CA LEU A 432 -16.36 -5.54 -7.30
C LEU A 432 -15.23 -4.68 -7.85
N ILE A 433 -14.65 -5.06 -8.99
CA ILE A 433 -13.49 -4.35 -9.53
C ILE A 433 -13.87 -2.93 -9.97
N MET A 434 -15.02 -2.75 -10.60
CA MET A 434 -15.51 -1.42 -10.96
C MET A 434 -15.75 -0.55 -9.72
N ASN A 435 -16.18 -1.12 -8.59
CA ASN A 435 -16.41 -0.36 -7.36
C ASN A 435 -15.07 0.21 -6.87
N VAL A 436 -14.08 -0.67 -6.75
CA VAL A 436 -12.73 -0.29 -6.32
C VAL A 436 -12.12 0.76 -7.23
N LEU A 437 -12.23 0.59 -8.56
CA LEU A 437 -11.57 1.49 -9.52
C LEU A 437 -12.28 2.82 -9.74
N THR A 438 -13.59 2.90 -9.50
CA THR A 438 -14.37 4.13 -9.73
C THR A 438 -14.69 4.90 -8.45
N GLY A 439 -14.42 4.30 -7.28
CA GLY A 439 -14.63 4.94 -5.99
C GLY A 439 -16.06 5.41 -5.79
N ASN A 440 -16.20 6.63 -5.26
CA ASN A 440 -17.48 7.24 -4.88
C ASN A 440 -18.26 7.89 -6.04
N TYR A 441 -17.79 7.80 -7.30
CA TYR A 441 -18.43 8.50 -8.42
C TYR A 441 -19.93 8.18 -8.57
N LYS A 442 -20.37 6.97 -8.22
CA LYS A 442 -21.79 6.55 -8.32
C LYS A 442 -22.63 6.83 -7.07
N SER A 443 -22.04 6.93 -5.88
CA SER A 443 -22.73 7.47 -4.70
C SER A 443 -22.90 8.98 -4.82
N ASP A 444 -21.91 9.68 -5.37
CA ASP A 444 -21.92 11.14 -5.54
C ASP A 444 -23.03 11.64 -6.50
N GLN A 445 -23.38 10.87 -7.54
CA GLN A 445 -24.49 11.24 -8.46
C GLN A 445 -25.85 11.31 -7.75
N VAL A 446 -26.02 10.58 -6.66
CA VAL A 446 -27.24 10.59 -5.83
C VAL A 446 -27.41 11.94 -5.11
N HIS A 447 -26.33 12.69 -4.90
CA HIS A 447 -26.38 14.02 -4.24
C HIS A 447 -26.72 15.17 -5.19
N VAL A 448 -26.66 14.96 -6.50
CA VAL A 448 -26.86 16.03 -7.50
C VAL A 448 -28.25 16.70 -7.39
N PRO A 449 -29.38 15.99 -7.23
CA PRO A 449 -30.68 16.64 -7.08
C PRO A 449 -30.80 17.51 -5.83
N ALA A 450 -30.32 17.04 -4.67
CA ALA A 450 -30.35 17.79 -3.41
C ALA A 450 -29.41 19.02 -3.43
N LEU A 451 -28.28 18.92 -4.14
CA LEU A 451 -27.37 20.05 -4.37
C LEU A 451 -27.99 21.10 -5.31
N LEU A 452 -28.68 20.67 -6.37
CA LEU A 452 -29.39 21.56 -7.29
C LEU A 452 -30.58 22.26 -6.63
N GLU A 453 -31.29 21.59 -5.73
CA GLU A 453 -32.41 22.17 -4.97
C GLU A 453 -31.92 23.24 -3.97
N ARG A 454 -30.80 23.00 -3.30
CA ARG A 454 -30.14 23.99 -2.41
C ARG A 454 -29.49 25.16 -3.14
N LEU A 455 -29.12 25.00 -4.41
CA LEU A 455 -28.59 26.08 -5.27
C LEU A 455 -29.71 26.89 -5.95
N GLY A 456 -30.94 26.37 -5.95
CA GLY A 456 -32.14 27.01 -6.51
C GLY A 456 -32.98 27.80 -5.51
N GLN A 457 -32.67 27.72 -4.21
CA GLN A 457 -33.17 28.59 -3.14
C GLN A 457 -32.14 29.68 -2.83
#